data_AF-A0A935GJY4-F1
#
_entry.id   AF-A0A935GJY4-F1
#
_cell.length_a   1.000
_cell.length_b   1.000
_cell.length_c   1.000
_cell.angle_alpha   90.00
_cell.angle_beta   90.00
_cell.angle_gamma   90.00
#
_symmetry.space_group_name_H-M   'P 1'
#
loop_
_entity.id
_entity.type
_entity.pdbx_description
1 polymer ?
#
loop_
_entity_poly.entity_id
_entity_poly.type
_entity_poly.pdbx_seq_one_letter_code
_entity_poly.pdbx_strand_id
1 'polypeptide(L)'
;MLANRCRSGLPKPNIIVSDNFSQDHTKDVVDSFADDRIHYINTGRRLSMSHNWEFALNHVVDGWVMFLGDDDGLYPWALRTLNTLIRAHDIEAVSPTFGFFQWSGHFADSPHGRLLIPISDSVSVKNSRLELERVFSGKTSYNTLPWLYNGGAASIDLD
;
A
#
# COMPACT_ATOMS: atom_id res chain seq x y z
N MET A 1 -6.12 -0.21 1.76
CA MET A 1 -6.70 1.04 1.18
C MET A 1 -6.60 0.94 -0.34
N LEU A 2 -7.70 1.02 -1.08
CA LEU A 2 -7.75 0.71 -2.52
C LEU A 2 -8.16 1.96 -3.32
N ALA A 3 -7.73 2.09 -4.59
CA ALA A 3 -8.03 3.27 -5.39
C ALA A 3 -8.62 2.90 -6.75
N ASN A 4 -9.92 3.15 -6.93
CA ASN A 4 -10.59 3.01 -8.22
C ASN A 4 -10.34 4.23 -9.12
N ARG A 5 -10.27 3.96 -10.42
CA ARG A 5 -9.91 4.88 -11.49
C ARG A 5 -11.04 5.88 -11.77
N CYS A 6 -10.73 7.17 -11.99
CA CYS A 6 -11.69 8.11 -12.60
C CYS A 6 -10.97 9.06 -13.57
N ARG A 7 -11.59 9.32 -14.73
CA ARG A 7 -10.98 10.04 -15.87
C ARG A 7 -10.94 11.57 -15.72
N SER A 8 -11.45 12.15 -14.63
CA SER A 8 -11.35 13.60 -14.36
C SER A 8 -11.53 13.92 -12.87
N GLY A 9 -10.56 14.62 -12.26
CA GLY A 9 -10.47 14.88 -10.82
C GLY A 9 -9.53 13.89 -10.10
N LEU A 10 -8.99 14.26 -8.92
CA LEU A 10 -8.28 13.28 -8.08
C LEU A 10 -9.31 12.24 -7.60
N PRO A 11 -9.22 10.97 -8.02
CA PRO A 11 -10.15 9.96 -7.55
C PRO A 11 -10.05 9.84 -6.04
N LYS A 12 -11.21 9.87 -5.37
CA LYS A 12 -11.26 9.51 -3.96
C LYS A 12 -11.10 7.97 -3.88
N PRO A 13 -10.20 7.47 -3.05
CA PRO A 13 -9.95 6.03 -2.89
C PRO A 13 -11.14 5.34 -2.21
N ASN A 14 -11.36 4.06 -2.54
CA ASN A 14 -12.24 3.15 -1.81
C ASN A 14 -11.41 2.40 -0.75
N ILE A 15 -11.72 2.59 0.53
CA ILE A 15 -10.92 2.05 1.63
C ILE A 15 -11.58 0.77 2.11
N ILE A 16 -11.02 -0.39 1.75
CA ILE A 16 -11.38 -1.64 2.43
C ILE A 16 -10.54 -1.77 3.69
N VAL A 17 -11.21 -1.89 4.84
CA VAL A 17 -10.62 -2.26 6.12
C VAL A 17 -10.85 -3.75 6.32
N SER A 18 -9.79 -4.54 6.15
CA SER A 18 -9.85 -6.00 6.33
C SER A 18 -9.41 -6.39 7.73
N ASP A 19 -10.39 -6.45 8.63
CA ASP A 19 -10.18 -6.85 10.01
C ASP A 19 -9.94 -8.36 10.12
N ASN A 20 -8.75 -8.71 10.63
CA ASN A 20 -8.32 -10.08 10.84
C ASN A 20 -8.74 -10.61 12.22
N PHE A 21 -10.05 -10.57 12.48
CA PHE A 21 -10.69 -11.13 13.68
C PHE A 21 -10.32 -10.41 15.00
N SER A 22 -10.29 -9.07 14.99
CA SER A 22 -10.22 -8.27 16.21
C SER A 22 -11.35 -8.61 17.19
N GLN A 23 -11.02 -8.58 18.49
CA GLN A 23 -11.94 -8.87 19.61
C GLN A 23 -12.19 -7.64 20.48
N ASP A 24 -11.71 -6.48 20.06
CA ASP A 24 -11.85 -5.20 20.73
C ASP A 24 -12.82 -4.28 19.96
N HIS A 25 -12.72 -2.98 20.19
CA HIS A 25 -13.57 -1.95 19.60
C HIS A 25 -13.11 -1.51 18.20
N THR A 26 -12.27 -2.31 17.51
CA THR A 26 -11.79 -2.01 16.14
C THR A 26 -12.96 -1.65 15.21
N LYS A 27 -14.05 -2.44 15.21
CA LYS A 27 -15.21 -2.15 14.36
C LYS A 27 -15.86 -0.81 14.70
N ASP A 28 -16.04 -0.51 15.97
CA ASP A 28 -16.66 0.74 16.42
C ASP A 28 -15.82 1.96 15.99
N VAL A 29 -14.49 1.83 16.07
CA VAL A 29 -13.55 2.87 15.59
C VAL A 29 -13.70 3.07 14.08
N VAL A 30 -13.75 2.00 13.30
CA VAL A 30 -13.93 2.08 11.84
C VAL A 30 -15.27 2.74 11.49
N ASP A 31 -16.35 2.32 12.15
CA ASP A 31 -17.69 2.85 11.92
C ASP A 31 -17.80 4.34 12.33
N SER A 32 -17.02 4.79 13.32
CA SER A 32 -17.01 6.18 13.80
C SER A 32 -16.55 7.21 12.76
N PHE A 33 -15.79 6.79 11.74
CA PHE A 33 -15.35 7.68 10.67
C PHE A 33 -16.50 8.14 9.75
N ALA A 34 -17.62 7.39 9.71
CA ALA A 34 -18.82 7.73 8.96
C ALA A 34 -18.56 8.22 7.51
N ASP A 35 -17.62 7.58 6.81
CA ASP A 35 -17.24 7.91 5.44
C ASP A 35 -17.65 6.76 4.50
N ASP A 36 -18.51 7.03 3.53
CA ASP A 36 -19.07 6.03 2.61
C ASP A 36 -18.01 5.32 1.74
N ARG A 37 -16.78 5.86 1.69
CA ARG A 37 -15.66 5.21 1.01
C ARG A 37 -15.06 4.08 1.82
N ILE A 38 -15.37 3.98 3.11
CA ILE A 38 -14.81 2.98 4.02
C ILE A 38 -15.75 1.76 4.04
N HIS A 39 -15.21 0.61 3.67
CA HIS A 39 -15.91 -0.67 3.67
C HIS A 39 -15.22 -1.60 4.66
N TYR A 40 -15.89 -1.90 5.76
CA TYR A 40 -15.40 -2.84 6.77
C TYR A 40 -15.76 -4.28 6.38
N ILE A 41 -14.77 -5.16 6.37
CA ILE A 41 -14.93 -6.60 6.23
C ILE A 41 -14.16 -7.30 7.36
N ASN A 42 -14.67 -8.43 7.83
CA ASN A 42 -14.04 -9.21 8.88
C ASN A 42 -13.91 -10.66 8.44
N THR A 43 -12.76 -11.27 8.69
CA THR A 43 -12.46 -12.65 8.26
C THR A 43 -13.23 -13.72 9.04
N GLY A 44 -13.89 -13.37 10.14
CA GLY A 44 -14.64 -14.26 11.04
C GLY A 44 -13.79 -15.24 11.83
N ARG A 45 -12.48 -15.32 11.53
CA ARG A 45 -11.47 -16.12 12.22
C ARG A 45 -10.09 -15.53 11.97
N ARG A 46 -9.14 -15.79 12.87
CA ARG A 46 -7.75 -15.38 12.67
C ARG A 46 -7.15 -16.08 11.43
N LEU A 47 -6.63 -15.29 10.51
CA LEU A 47 -5.87 -15.72 9.33
C LEU A 47 -4.39 -15.31 9.44
N SER A 48 -3.54 -15.94 8.62
CA SER A 48 -2.20 -15.39 8.34
C SER A 48 -2.32 -14.04 7.63
N MET A 49 -1.26 -13.24 7.68
CA MET A 49 -1.24 -11.94 6.99
C MET A 49 -1.51 -12.10 5.49
N SER A 50 -0.86 -13.06 4.83
CA SER A 50 -1.08 -13.34 3.40
C SER A 50 -2.53 -13.70 3.12
N HIS A 51 -3.14 -14.60 3.90
CA HIS A 51 -4.54 -14.97 3.69
C HIS A 51 -5.51 -13.83 4.00
N ASN A 52 -5.20 -12.92 4.94
CA ASN A 52 -6.00 -11.71 5.15
C ASN A 52 -5.90 -10.75 3.95
N TRP A 53 -4.72 -10.62 3.34
CA TRP A 53 -4.54 -9.84 2.11
C TRP A 53 -5.31 -10.44 0.94
N GLU A 54 -5.23 -11.75 0.73
CA GLU A 54 -6.02 -12.45 -0.29
C GLU A 54 -7.53 -12.31 -0.04
N PHE A 55 -7.97 -12.43 1.22
CA PHE A 55 -9.36 -12.17 1.59
C PHE A 55 -9.80 -10.76 1.17
N ALA A 56 -9.00 -9.74 1.48
CA ALA A 56 -9.28 -8.36 1.06
C ALA A 56 -9.28 -8.18 -0.46
N LEU A 57 -8.37 -8.83 -1.19
CA LEU A 57 -8.29 -8.77 -2.65
C LEU A 57 -9.52 -9.35 -3.33
N ASN A 58 -10.17 -10.36 -2.75
CA ASN A 58 -11.43 -10.91 -3.29
C ASN A 58 -12.60 -9.91 -3.27
N HIS A 59 -12.44 -8.76 -2.61
CA HIS A 59 -13.42 -7.67 -2.62
C HIS A 59 -13.02 -6.51 -3.56
N VAL A 60 -11.88 -6.64 -4.27
CA VAL A 60 -11.43 -5.70 -5.31
C VAL A 60 -12.01 -6.16 -6.64
N VAL A 61 -12.55 -5.22 -7.42
CA VAL A 61 -13.04 -5.51 -8.78
C VAL A 61 -12.00 -5.12 -9.81
N ASP A 62 -11.57 -3.86 -9.80
CA ASP A 62 -10.64 -3.29 -10.77
C ASP A 62 -9.88 -2.10 -10.17
N GLY A 63 -8.85 -1.62 -10.87
CA GLY A 63 -8.18 -0.37 -10.55
C GLY A 63 -6.79 -0.55 -9.95
N TRP A 64 -6.37 0.37 -9.07
CA TRP A 64 -5.05 0.35 -8.46
C TRP A 64 -5.14 -0.03 -6.98
N VAL A 65 -4.29 -0.96 -6.55
CA VAL A 65 -4.32 -1.53 -5.21
C VAL A 65 -3.04 -1.26 -4.44
N MET A 66 -3.22 -0.94 -3.16
CA MET A 66 -2.18 -0.71 -2.17
C MET A 66 -2.58 -1.38 -0.84
N PHE A 67 -1.63 -1.99 -0.16
CA PHE A 67 -1.78 -2.43 1.22
C PHE A 67 -1.13 -1.43 2.16
N LEU A 68 -1.81 -1.19 3.28
CA LEU A 68 -1.36 -0.32 4.37
C LEU A 68 -1.66 -1.04 5.67
N GLY A 69 -0.67 -1.13 6.57
CA GLY A 69 -0.87 -1.64 7.93
C GLY A 69 -1.77 -0.70 8.73
N ASP A 70 -2.37 -1.21 9.79
CA ASP A 70 -3.16 -0.42 10.73
C ASP A 70 -2.29 0.47 11.64
N ASP A 71 -1.00 0.18 11.73
CA ASP A 71 0.05 0.97 12.38
C ASP A 71 0.84 1.89 11.43
N ASP A 72 0.53 1.84 10.13
CA ASP A 72 1.21 2.60 9.08
C ASP A 72 0.41 3.85 8.66
N GLY A 73 1.11 4.77 7.99
CA GLY A 73 0.53 6.01 7.47
C GLY A 73 1.06 6.39 6.09
N LEU A 74 0.26 7.16 5.36
CA LEU A 74 0.65 7.77 4.09
C LEU A 74 1.00 9.24 4.28
N TYR A 75 1.95 9.74 3.46
CA TYR A 75 2.15 11.19 3.36
C TYR A 75 0.85 11.87 2.87
N PRO A 76 0.54 13.11 3.31
CA PRO A 76 -0.65 13.83 2.88
C PRO A 76 -0.78 14.02 1.36
N TRP A 77 0.34 13.94 0.63
CA TRP A 77 0.39 14.05 -0.83
C TRP A 77 0.50 12.72 -1.57
N ALA A 78 0.63 11.58 -0.87
CA ALA A 78 0.93 10.28 -1.47
C ALA A 78 -0.04 9.91 -2.60
N LEU A 79 -1.35 9.99 -2.35
CA LEU A 79 -2.38 9.62 -3.34
C LEU A 79 -2.41 10.59 -4.52
N ARG A 80 -2.16 11.88 -4.28
CA ARG A 80 -2.06 12.87 -5.36
C ARG A 80 -0.86 12.58 -6.24
N THR A 81 0.30 12.33 -5.64
CA THR A 81 1.52 11.97 -6.36
C THR A 81 1.31 10.68 -7.16
N LEU A 82 0.74 9.64 -6.54
CA LEU A 82 0.43 8.38 -7.20
C LEU A 82 -0.46 8.60 -8.44
N ASN A 83 -1.56 9.34 -8.30
CA ASN A 83 -2.44 9.63 -9.42
C ASN A 83 -1.76 10.43 -10.53
N THR A 84 -0.88 11.39 -10.18
CA THR A 84 -0.10 12.13 -11.17
C THR A 84 0.82 11.18 -11.95
N LEU A 85 1.53 10.28 -11.27
CA LEU A 85 2.45 9.33 -11.90
C LEU A 85 1.72 8.35 -12.83
N ILE A 86 0.59 7.77 -12.38
CA ILE A 86 -0.24 6.86 -13.17
C ILE A 86 -0.76 7.54 -14.45
N ARG A 87 -1.06 8.83 -14.41
CA ARG A 87 -1.56 9.57 -15.59
C ARG A 87 -0.44 10.05 -16.51
N ALA A 88 0.76 10.24 -15.99
CA ALA A 88 1.90 10.77 -16.74
C ALA A 88 2.70 9.68 -17.47
N HIS A 89 2.59 8.43 -17.02
CA HIS A 89 3.39 7.32 -17.50
C HIS A 89 2.52 6.11 -17.85
N ASP A 90 2.97 5.34 -18.84
CA ASP A 90 2.40 4.04 -19.17
C ASP A 90 3.06 2.97 -18.28
N ILE A 91 2.44 2.70 -17.13
CA ILE A 91 3.00 1.86 -16.05
C ILE A 91 1.92 0.99 -15.41
N GLU A 92 2.35 -0.18 -14.91
CA GLU A 92 1.49 -1.15 -14.21
C GLU A 92 1.72 -1.14 -12.69
N ALA A 93 2.83 -0.55 -12.23
CA ALA A 93 3.15 -0.49 -10.81
C ALA A 93 3.99 0.75 -10.46
N VAL A 94 3.84 1.21 -9.21
CA VAL A 94 4.57 2.33 -8.61
C VAL A 94 5.15 1.88 -7.27
N SER A 95 6.42 2.17 -7.04
CA SER A 95 7.08 1.94 -5.75
C SER A 95 7.61 3.26 -5.19
N PRO A 96 7.21 3.67 -3.97
CA PRO A 96 7.80 4.84 -3.33
C PRO A 96 9.18 4.50 -2.76
N THR A 97 9.98 5.54 -2.52
CA THR A 97 11.01 5.44 -1.48
C THR A 97 10.31 5.48 -0.13
N PHE A 98 10.46 4.43 0.68
CA PHE A 98 9.75 4.34 1.95
C PHE A 98 10.41 5.21 3.03
N GLY A 99 9.58 5.92 3.78
CA GLY A 99 9.95 6.42 5.09
C GLY A 99 9.79 5.31 6.12
N PHE A 100 10.46 5.42 7.26
CA PHE A 100 10.27 4.46 8.35
C PHE A 100 10.25 5.17 9.70
N PHE A 101 9.40 4.67 10.59
CA PHE A 101 9.42 5.03 12.00
C PHE A 101 10.10 3.93 12.80
N GLN A 102 11.01 4.32 13.68
CA GLN A 102 11.75 3.39 14.50
C GLN A 102 11.01 3.13 15.82
N TRP A 103 10.25 2.04 15.84
CA TRP A 103 9.58 1.56 17.04
C TRP A 103 10.58 1.04 18.10
N SER A 104 10.18 1.07 19.36
CA SER A 104 10.95 0.47 20.45
C SER A 104 11.05 -1.04 20.28
N GLY A 105 12.26 -1.61 20.45
CA GLY A 105 12.48 -3.06 20.38
C GLY A 105 12.79 -3.62 19.00
N HIS A 106 12.79 -2.79 17.95
CA HIS A 106 13.10 -3.23 16.58
C HIS A 106 14.56 -3.67 16.39
N PHE A 107 15.47 -3.07 17.16
CA PHE A 107 16.88 -3.43 17.24
C PHE A 107 17.34 -3.22 18.69
N ALA A 108 18.07 -4.21 19.23
CA ALA A 108 18.72 -4.04 20.53
C ALA A 108 19.63 -2.79 20.49
N ASP A 109 19.51 -1.94 21.50
CA ASP A 109 20.29 -0.70 21.70
C ASP A 109 20.14 0.41 20.64
N SER A 110 19.15 0.33 19.75
CA SER A 110 18.94 1.39 18.75
C SER A 110 17.98 2.49 19.22
N PRO A 111 18.24 3.76 18.88
CA PRO A 111 17.42 4.89 19.33
C PRO A 111 16.01 4.84 18.74
N HIS A 112 15.00 4.62 19.57
CA HIS A 112 13.59 4.57 19.18
C HIS A 112 12.94 5.96 19.10
N GLY A 113 11.76 6.05 18.49
CA GLY A 113 11.00 7.29 18.37
C GLY A 113 11.50 8.22 17.26
N ARG A 114 12.22 7.68 16.28
CA ARG A 114 12.76 8.45 15.15
C ARG A 114 11.95 8.18 13.90
N LEU A 115 11.59 9.25 13.19
CA LEU A 115 10.96 9.19 11.88
C LEU A 115 12.00 9.57 10.81
N LEU A 116 12.29 8.65 9.90
CA LEU A 116 13.06 8.96 8.69
C LEU A 116 12.10 9.24 7.53
N ILE A 117 12.22 10.42 6.94
CA ILE A 117 11.43 10.84 5.77
C ILE A 117 12.39 11.02 4.59
N PRO A 118 12.34 10.17 3.56
CA PRO A 118 13.04 10.44 2.33
C PRO A 118 12.39 11.65 1.63
N ILE A 119 13.20 12.63 1.29
CA ILE A 119 12.77 13.80 0.50
C ILE A 119 13.45 13.69 -0.86
N SER A 120 12.67 13.38 -1.88
CA SER A 120 13.14 13.32 -3.27
C SER A 120 11.97 13.61 -4.22
N ASP A 121 12.29 14.27 -5.33
CA ASP A 121 11.42 14.49 -6.49
C ASP A 121 11.81 13.60 -7.68
N SER A 122 12.80 12.71 -7.50
CA SER A 122 13.29 11.82 -8.53
C SER A 122 12.26 10.75 -8.88
N VAL A 123 11.94 10.65 -10.16
CA VAL A 123 11.07 9.61 -10.74
C VAL A 123 11.85 8.89 -11.82
N SER A 124 11.79 7.55 -11.82
CA SER A 124 12.34 6.73 -12.90
C SER A 124 11.34 5.67 -13.33
N VAL A 125 11.17 5.53 -14.65
CA VAL A 125 10.39 4.44 -15.24
C VAL A 125 11.34 3.31 -15.60
N LYS A 126 11.00 2.09 -15.20
CA LYS A 126 11.85 0.91 -15.36
C LYS A 126 11.14 -0.15 -16.18
N ASN A 127 11.90 -0.91 -16.95
CA ASN A 127 11.38 -2.09 -17.66
C ASN A 127 11.33 -3.29 -16.70
N SER A 128 10.14 -3.84 -16.48
CA SER A 128 9.90 -4.92 -15.52
C SER A 128 10.76 -6.16 -15.78
N ARG A 129 10.88 -6.59 -17.05
CA ARG A 129 11.70 -7.74 -17.44
C ARG A 129 13.17 -7.53 -17.07
N LEU A 130 13.74 -6.38 -17.43
CA LEU A 130 15.15 -6.09 -17.15
C LEU A 130 15.44 -6.01 -15.64
N GLU A 131 14.53 -5.44 -14.85
CA GLU A 131 14.70 -5.38 -13.39
C GLU A 131 14.58 -6.76 -12.74
N LEU A 132 13.64 -7.59 -13.20
CA LEU A 132 13.52 -8.99 -12.75
C LEU A 132 14.78 -9.80 -13.09
N GLU A 133 15.32 -9.66 -14.30
CA GLU A 133 16.59 -10.29 -14.67
C GLU A 133 17.75 -9.84 -13.78
N ARG A 134 17.81 -8.56 -13.42
CA ARG A 134 18.81 -8.04 -12.48
C ARG A 134 18.65 -8.67 -11.09
N VAL A 135 17.43 -8.85 -10.60
CA VAL A 135 17.16 -9.51 -9.32
C VAL A 135 17.55 -10.98 -9.37
N PHE A 136 17.10 -11.72 -10.39
CA PHE A 136 17.40 -13.15 -10.51
C PHE A 136 18.89 -13.44 -10.75
N SER A 137 19.62 -12.51 -11.38
CA SER A 137 21.08 -12.60 -11.54
C SER A 137 21.88 -12.04 -10.35
N GLY A 138 21.22 -11.59 -9.27
CA GLY A 138 21.87 -11.05 -8.07
C GLY A 138 22.55 -9.69 -8.26
N LYS A 139 22.26 -8.97 -9.36
CA LYS A 139 22.80 -7.63 -9.62
C LYS A 139 22.10 -6.53 -8.82
N THR A 140 20.88 -6.80 -8.36
CA THR A 140 20.10 -5.91 -7.48
C THR A 140 19.28 -6.74 -6.50
N SER A 141 18.75 -6.08 -5.47
CA SER A 141 17.89 -6.70 -4.46
C SER A 141 16.41 -6.63 -4.85
N TYR A 142 15.61 -7.60 -4.40
CA TYR A 142 14.17 -7.65 -4.63
C TYR A 142 13.42 -6.45 -4.02
N ASN A 143 14.02 -5.76 -3.04
CA ASN A 143 13.49 -4.50 -2.49
C ASN A 143 13.53 -3.32 -3.48
N THR A 144 14.11 -3.52 -4.67
CA THR A 144 14.08 -2.53 -5.76
C THR A 144 12.91 -2.71 -6.72
N LEU A 145 12.15 -3.80 -6.57
CA LEU A 145 10.90 -4.06 -7.28
C LEU A 145 9.72 -3.40 -6.56
N PRO A 146 8.58 -3.18 -7.23
CA PRO A 146 7.38 -2.67 -6.59
C PRO A 146 6.89 -3.54 -5.42
N TRP A 147 6.64 -2.92 -4.27
CA TRP A 147 6.08 -3.57 -3.09
C TRP A 147 4.71 -2.97 -2.77
N LEU A 148 3.68 -3.79 -2.78
CA LEU A 148 2.30 -3.34 -2.54
C LEU A 148 2.03 -2.96 -1.08
N TYR A 149 2.82 -3.50 -0.16
CA TYR A 149 2.77 -3.14 1.26
C TYR A 149 3.70 -1.94 1.51
N ASN A 150 3.22 -0.97 2.30
CA ASN A 150 3.93 0.28 2.65
C ASN A 150 4.07 1.30 1.51
N GLY A 151 2.97 1.53 0.79
CA GLY A 151 2.80 2.71 -0.05
C GLY A 151 3.08 2.53 -1.54
N GLY A 152 3.47 1.33 -1.99
CA GLY A 152 3.45 1.00 -3.42
C GLY A 152 2.06 0.59 -3.89
N ALA A 153 1.83 0.70 -5.20
CA ALA A 153 0.57 0.35 -5.81
C ALA A 153 0.77 -0.34 -7.16
N ALA A 154 -0.13 -1.24 -7.52
CA ALA A 154 -0.17 -1.83 -8.86
C ALA A 154 -1.58 -1.82 -9.44
N SER A 155 -1.66 -1.76 -10.76
CA SER A 155 -2.89 -2.00 -11.49
C SER A 155 -3.30 -3.46 -11.35
N ILE A 156 -4.57 -3.66 -11.06
CA ILE A 156 -5.22 -4.95 -11.01
C ILE A 156 -6.22 -4.99 -12.16
N ASP A 157 -5.87 -5.79 -13.18
CA ASP A 157 -6.79 -6.31 -14.19
C ASP A 157 -6.97 -7.80 -13.86
N LEU A 158 -7.97 -8.14 -13.05
CA LEU A 158 -8.35 -9.54 -12.79
C LEU A 158 -9.23 -9.99 -13.96
N ASP A 159 -8.61 -10.50 -15.02
CA ASP A 159 -9.29 -11.31 -16.03
C ASP A 159 -9.67 -12.71 -15.49
#